data_AF-A0A365TMW9-F1
#
_entry.id   AF-A0A365TMW9-F1
#
_cell.length_a   1.000
_cell.length_b   1.000
_cell.length_c   1.000
_cell.angle_alpha   90.00
_cell.angle_beta   90.00
_cell.angle_gamma   90.00
#
_symmetry.space_group_name_H-M   'P 1'
#
loop_
_entity.id
_entity.type
_entity.pdbx_description
1 polymer ?
#
loop_
_entity_poly.entity_id
_entity_poly.type
_entity_poly.pdbx_seq_one_letter_code
_entity_poly.pdbx_strand_id
1 'polypeptide(L)' 'MGRPSGTGKLAAHVGFFRELVAQDPDITLYELRDALSDSEGVTVHHSAIAGLLRRLGFTHKKSRWWPPSDDVRR' A
#
# COMPACT_ATOMS: atom_id res chain seq x y z
N MET A 1 22.14 10.42 8.62
CA MET A 1 21.52 9.60 9.68
C MET A 1 20.27 8.94 9.11
N GLY A 2 20.41 7.69 8.65
CA GLY A 2 19.31 6.92 8.05
C GLY A 2 18.39 6.38 9.15
N ARG A 3 17.10 6.69 9.06
CA ARG A 3 16.09 6.21 10.02
C ARG A 3 16.09 4.68 10.01
N PRO A 4 16.07 4.00 11.18
CA PRO A 4 16.09 2.55 11.23
C PRO A 4 14.94 2.01 10.38
N SER A 5 15.29 1.07 9.50
CA SER A 5 14.36 0.31 8.68
C SER A 5 13.22 -0.21 9.55
N GLY A 6 12.06 0.44 9.47
CA GLY A 6 10.89 0.21 10.31
C GLY A 6 10.24 -1.14 10.02
N THR A 7 10.90 -2.22 10.44
CA THR A 7 10.40 -3.59 10.32
C THR A 7 9.77 -4.08 11.63
N GLY A 8 9.96 -3.38 12.75
CA GLY A 8 9.58 -3.86 14.08
C GLY A 8 8.11 -4.25 14.20
N LYS A 9 7.21 -3.26 14.32
CA LYS A 9 5.79 -3.50 14.60
C LYS A 9 5.04 -4.13 13.42
N LEU A 10 5.45 -3.80 12.19
CA LEU A 10 4.76 -4.22 10.96
C LEU A 10 5.10 -5.66 10.52
N ALA A 11 6.21 -6.25 10.97
CA ALA A 11 6.58 -7.62 10.60
C ALA A 11 5.55 -8.66 11.06
N ALA A 12 4.96 -8.46 12.24
CA ALA A 12 3.93 -9.37 12.78
C ALA A 12 2.62 -9.34 11.96
N HIS A 13 2.35 -8.23 11.26
CA HIS A 13 1.10 -8.00 10.53
C HIS A 13 1.24 -8.23 9.02
N VAL A 14 2.32 -8.87 8.55
CA VAL A 14 2.52 -9.15 7.11
C VAL A 14 1.37 -9.97 6.53
N GLY A 15 0.86 -10.96 7.27
CA GLY A 15 -0.29 -11.77 6.85
C GLY A 15 -1.53 -10.92 6.61
N PHE A 16 -1.85 -10.04 7.57
CA PHE A 16 -2.95 -9.08 7.48
C PHE A 16 -2.87 -8.21 6.21
N PHE A 17 -1.71 -7.62 5.94
CA PHE A 17 -1.54 -6.79 4.73
C PHE A 17 -1.69 -7.57 3.44
N ARG A 18 -1.20 -8.82 3.38
CA ARG A 18 -1.34 -9.65 2.17
C ARG A 18 -2.78 -10.02 1.92
N GLU A 19 -3.52 -10.39 2.96
CA GLU A 19 -4.93 -10.73 2.84
C GLU A 19 -5.76 -9.51 2.44
N LEU A 20 -5.55 -8.37 3.10
CA LEU A 20 -6.31 -7.16 2.84
C LEU A 20 -6.09 -6.63 1.42
N VAL A 21 -4.84 -6.59 0.94
CA VAL A 21 -4.52 -6.19 -0.45
C VAL A 21 -4.99 -7.24 -1.48
N ALA A 22 -5.09 -8.52 -1.10
CA ALA A 22 -5.65 -9.54 -1.98
C ALA A 22 -7.19 -9.42 -2.12
N GLN A 23 -7.87 -9.00 -1.06
CA GLN A 23 -9.32 -8.74 -1.09
C GLN A 23 -9.64 -7.43 -1.83
N ASP A 24 -8.88 -6.38 -1.57
CA ASP A 24 -9.06 -5.07 -2.21
C ASP A 24 -7.71 -4.50 -2.68
N PRO A 25 -7.34 -4.70 -3.95
CA PRO A 25 -6.05 -4.25 -4.47
C PRO A 25 -5.97 -2.72 -4.66
N ASP A 26 -7.11 -2.03 -4.67
CA ASP A 26 -7.21 -0.57 -4.81
C ASP A 26 -7.24 0.15 -3.44
N ILE A 27 -7.15 -0.59 -2.33
CA ILE A 27 -7.12 -0.02 -0.98
C ILE A 27 -5.99 1.00 -0.82
N THR A 28 -6.31 2.16 -0.26
CA THR A 28 -5.33 3.22 -0.09
C THR A 28 -4.39 2.96 1.10
N LEU A 29 -3.20 3.58 1.09
CA LEU A 29 -2.27 3.49 2.23
C LEU A 29 -2.84 4.03 3.55
N TYR A 30 -3.82 4.95 3.47
CA TYR A 30 -4.47 5.52 4.65
C TYR A 30 -5.49 4.56 5.23
N GLU A 31 -6.28 3.91 4.38
CA GLU A 31 -7.21 2.86 4.81
C GLU A 31 -6.46 1.66 5.39
N LEU A 32 -5.33 1.27 4.81
CA LEU A 32 -4.45 0.25 5.38
C LEU A 32 -3.94 0.61 6.78
N ARG A 33 -3.65 1.90 7.03
CA ARG A 33 -3.26 2.38 8.35
C ARG A 33 -4.42 2.31 9.33
N ASP A 34 -5.59 2.78 8.91
CA ASP A 34 -6.75 2.87 9.79
C ASP A 34 -7.29 1.48 10.12
N ALA A 35 -7.34 0.56 9.16
CA ALA A 35 -7.68 -0.85 9.37
C ALA A 35 -6.72 -1.54 10.34
N LEU A 36 -5.42 -1.28 10.24
CA LEU A 36 -4.44 -1.82 11.19
C LEU A 36 -4.61 -1.21 12.59
N SER A 37 -4.95 0.08 12.68
CA SER A 37 -5.18 0.75 13.97
C SER A 37 -6.47 0.26 14.64
N ASP A 38 -7.52 -0.01 13.87
CA ASP A 38 -8.81 -0.49 14.35
C ASP A 38 -8.72 -1.97 14.80
N SER A 39 -8.10 -2.82 13.99
CA SER A 39 -8.00 -4.26 14.27
C SER A 39 -6.97 -4.62 15.33
N GLU A 40 -5.80 -3.96 15.32
CA GLU A 40 -4.65 -4.38 16.14
C GLU A 40 -4.23 -3.31 17.17
N GLY A 41 -4.90 -2.16 17.21
CA GLY A 41 -4.50 -1.03 18.06
C GLY A 41 -3.14 -0.44 17.66
N VAL A 42 -2.71 -0.65 16.41
CA VAL A 42 -1.37 -0.31 15.95
C VAL A 42 -1.33 0.99 15.17
N THR A 43 -0.80 2.05 15.80
CA THR A 43 -0.51 3.31 15.12
C THR A 43 0.84 3.27 14.40
N VAL A 44 0.83 3.47 13.09
CA VAL A 44 2.02 3.56 12.23
C VAL A 44 1.88 4.66 11.19
N HIS A 45 3.00 5.12 10.65
CA HIS A 45 2.98 6.09 9.54
C HIS A 45 2.77 5.38 8.19
N HIS A 46 1.98 5.97 7.30
CA HIS A 46 1.67 5.40 5.97
C HIS A 46 2.93 5.09 5.13
N SER A 47 4.01 5.86 5.28
CA SER A 47 5.27 5.59 4.57
C SER A 47 5.96 4.30 5.05
N ALA A 48 5.74 3.89 6.30
CA ALA A 48 6.25 2.61 6.80
C ALA A 48 5.48 1.43 6.17
N ILE A 49 4.16 1.59 5.99
CA ILE A 49 3.32 0.64 5.26
C ILE A 49 3.77 0.56 3.79
N ALA A 50 3.97 1.69 3.12
CA ALA A 50 4.49 1.71 1.75
C ALA A 50 5.86 1.03 1.63
N GLY A 51 6.73 1.23 2.62
CA GLY A 51 8.02 0.54 2.72
C GLY A 51 7.88 -0.97 2.89
N LEU A 52 6.94 -1.43 3.73
CA LEU A 52 6.63 -2.84 3.90
C LEU A 52 6.10 -3.44 2.59
N LEU A 53 5.09 -2.83 1.98
CA LEU A 53 4.48 -3.32 0.73
C LEU A 53 5.53 -3.47 -0.37
N ARG A 54 6.46 -2.51 -0.49
CA ARG A 54 7.57 -2.60 -1.45
C ARG A 54 8.51 -3.77 -1.17
N ARG A 55 8.75 -4.11 0.10
CA ARG A 55 9.56 -5.30 0.48
C ARG A 55 8.83 -6.61 0.22
N LEU A 56 7.50 -6.60 0.31
CA LEU A 56 6.64 -7.74 -0.04
C LEU A 56 6.47 -7.91 -1.56
N GLY A 57 7.01 -7.00 -2.37
CA GLY A 57 6.94 -7.05 -3.83
C GLY A 57 5.73 -6.36 -4.45
N PHE A 58 4.91 -5.67 -3.66
CA PHE A 58 3.79 -4.89 -4.20
C PHE A 58 4.28 -3.62 -4.89
N THR A 59 3.68 -3.34 -6.04
CA THR A 59 3.92 -2.13 -6.83
C THR A 59 2.61 -1.41 -7.06
N HIS A 60 2.60 -0.09 -6.83
CA HIS A 60 1.44 0.73 -7.15
C HIS A 60 1.34 0.93 -8.66
N LYS A 61 0.27 0.44 -9.27
CA LYS A 61 -0.03 0.70 -10.68
C LYS A 61 -0.66 2.07 -10.79
N LYS A 62 0.03 3.00 -11.47
CA LYS A 62 -0.57 4.30 -11.80
C LYS A 62 -1.67 4.05 -12.85
N SER A 63 -2.93 4.20 -12.48
CA SER A 63 -4.06 4.05 -13.41
C SER A 63 -3.89 5.02 -14.57
N ARG A 64 -3.64 4.48 -15.77
CA ARG A 64 -3.48 5.25 -17.00
C ARG A 64 -4.86 5.60 -17.54
N TRP A 65 -5.61 6.44 -16.82
CA TRP A 65 -6.81 7.07 -17.36
C TRP A 65 -6.40 8.26 -18.20
N TRP A 66 -6.04 7.98 -19.44
CA TRP A 66 -6.25 8.90 -20.55
C TRP A 66 -6.94 8.10 -21.65
N PRO A 67 -8.07 8.56 -22.22
CA PRO A 67 -8.57 7.97 -23.45
C PRO A 67 -7.44 8.06 -24.49
N PRO A 68 -7.22 7.02 -25.33
CA PRO A 68 -6.33 7.17 -26.47
C PRO A 68 -6.81 8.37 -27.28
N SER A 69 -5.90 9.30 -27.59
CA SER A 69 -6.19 10.35 -28.57
C SER A 69 -6.61 9.65 -29.85
N ASP A 70 -7.90 9.76 -30.18
CA ASP A 70 -8.43 9.37 -31.47
C ASP A 70 -7.83 10.33 -32.50
N ASP A 71 -6.70 9.94 -33.11
CA ASP A 71 -6.17 10.60 -34.29
C ASP A 71 -7.07 10.21 -35.46
N VAL A 72 -8.25 10.82 -35.51
CA VAL A 72 -9.14 10.78 -36.67
C VAL A 72 -8.45 11.56 -37.79
N ARG A 73 -7.63 10.85 -38.57
CA ARG A 73 -7.11 11.33 -39.84
C ARG A 73 -8.23 11.29 -40.88
N ARG A 74 -8.78 12.47 -41.14
CA ARG A 74 -9.61 12.76 -42.31
C ARG A 74 -8.73 13.06 -43.53
#